data_AF-A0A919UMX1-F1
#
_entry.id   AF-A0A919UMX1-F1
#
_cell.length_a   1.000
_cell.length_b   1.000
_cell.length_c   1.000
_cell.angle_alpha   90.00
_cell.angle_beta   90.00
_cell.angle_gamma   90.00
#
_symmetry.space_group_name_H-M   'P 1'
#
loop_
_entity.id
_entity.type
_entity.pdbx_description
1 polymer ?
#
loop_
_entity_poly.entity_id
_entity_poly.type
_entity_poly.pdbx_seq_one_letter_code
_entity_poly.pdbx_strand_id
1 'polypeptide(L)'
;MAVTLTDQDKLTLQTAAYGAVSLMAAADATGKPHRAATDGSIALGSATGVVGHVLAKYPKGMNLSGDSVAELADQVLPALTAAMSLLNQQDPAEADNFRRTVIVAVESAARTHQSQPKPTQAEMVRKITAALDAA
;
A
#
# COMPACT_ATOMS: atom_id res chain seq x y z
N MET A 1 -23.22 -6.03 3.10
CA MET A 1 -23.24 -6.07 4.59
C MET A 1 -22.29 -5.00 5.08
N ALA A 2 -22.50 -4.38 6.24
CA ALA A 2 -21.61 -3.31 6.70
C ALA A 2 -20.27 -3.91 7.17
N VAL A 3 -19.19 -3.59 6.47
CA VAL A 3 -17.83 -3.96 6.87
C VAL A 3 -17.52 -3.30 8.22
N THR A 4 -17.26 -4.12 9.25
CA THR A 4 -17.07 -3.64 10.62
C THR A 4 -15.59 -3.76 10.96
N LEU A 5 -14.80 -2.79 10.53
CA LEU A 5 -13.36 -2.76 10.81
C LEU A 5 -13.09 -2.29 12.24
N THR A 6 -12.39 -3.12 13.00
CA THR A 6 -11.84 -2.73 14.30
C THR A 6 -10.71 -1.72 14.09
N ASP A 7 -10.29 -1.02 15.15
CA ASP A 7 -9.17 -0.08 15.03
C ASP A 7 -7.84 -0.81 14.70
N GLN A 8 -7.70 -2.08 15.08
CA GLN A 8 -6.58 -2.93 14.68
C GLN A 8 -6.63 -3.28 13.19
N ASP A 9 -7.81 -3.58 12.65
CA ASP A 9 -7.97 -3.85 11.22
C ASP A 9 -7.65 -2.59 10.41
N LYS A 10 -8.17 -1.43 10.83
CA LYS A 10 -7.87 -0.14 10.19
C LYS A 10 -6.37 0.14 10.18
N LEU A 11 -5.68 -0.12 11.30
CA LEU A 11 -4.23 0.05 11.39
C LEU A 11 -3.49 -0.91 10.43
N THR A 12 -3.96 -2.14 10.30
CA THR A 12 -3.41 -3.13 9.34
C THR A 12 -3.58 -2.64 7.90
N LEU A 13 -4.79 -2.20 7.50
CA LEU A 13 -5.04 -1.64 6.17
C LEU A 13 -4.17 -0.42 5.88
N GLN A 14 -4.06 0.49 6.84
CA GLN A 14 -3.22 1.68 6.70
C GLN A 14 -1.75 1.28 6.55
N THR A 15 -1.26 0.36 7.38
CA THR A 15 0.15 -0.10 7.36
C THR A 15 0.49 -0.77 6.04
N ALA A 16 -0.42 -1.59 5.53
CA ALA A 16 -0.30 -2.20 4.21
C ALA A 16 -0.23 -1.14 3.10
N ALA A 17 -1.19 -0.20 3.04
CA ALA A 17 -1.30 0.76 1.96
C ALA A 17 -0.19 1.83 1.97
N TYR A 18 -0.01 2.55 3.08
CA TYR A 18 1.04 3.57 3.20
C TYR A 18 2.44 2.95 3.28
N GLY A 19 2.55 1.74 3.84
CA GLY A 19 3.78 0.96 3.81
C GLY A 19 4.20 0.56 2.40
N ALA A 20 3.25 0.18 1.53
CA ALA A 20 3.55 -0.12 0.13
C ALA A 20 4.09 1.11 -0.62
N VAL A 21 3.49 2.28 -0.39
CA VAL A 21 3.96 3.56 -0.94
C VAL A 21 5.35 3.92 -0.40
N SER A 22 5.60 3.70 0.89
CA SER A 22 6.90 3.94 1.53
C SER A 22 7.97 2.99 1.01
N LEU A 23 7.63 1.72 0.78
CA LEU A 23 8.51 0.72 0.18
C LEU A 23 8.90 1.12 -1.24
N MET A 24 7.95 1.64 -2.02
CA MET A 24 8.23 2.20 -3.36
C MET A 24 9.16 3.40 -3.31
N ALA A 25 8.93 4.32 -2.36
CA ALA A 25 9.82 5.46 -2.15
C ALA A 25 11.24 5.01 -1.76
N ALA A 26 11.37 4.05 -0.86
CA ALA A 26 12.67 3.50 -0.44
C ALA A 26 13.38 2.75 -1.58
N ALA A 27 12.63 2.09 -2.47
CA ALA A 27 13.16 1.45 -3.67
C ALA A 27 13.63 2.45 -4.76
N ASP A 28 13.20 3.72 -4.69
CA ASP A 28 13.71 4.82 -5.53
C ASP A 28 14.96 5.48 -4.90
N ALA A 29 15.95 4.66 -4.54
CA ALA A 29 17.20 5.07 -3.90
C ALA A 29 18.03 6.11 -4.69
N THR A 30 17.76 6.28 -5.98
CA THR A 30 18.50 7.19 -6.89
C THR A 30 17.63 8.28 -7.50
N GLY A 31 16.41 8.49 -7.01
CA GLY A 31 15.44 9.41 -7.61
C GLY A 31 14.87 10.44 -6.63
N LYS A 32 13.55 10.54 -6.58
CA LYS A 32 12.80 11.51 -5.76
C LYS A 32 11.86 10.75 -4.81
N PRO A 33 12.39 10.12 -3.75
CA PRO A 33 11.59 9.32 -2.82
C PRO A 33 10.40 10.10 -2.22
N HIS A 34 10.58 11.38 -1.94
CA HIS A 34 9.50 12.27 -1.47
C HIS A 34 8.37 12.45 -2.49
N ARG A 35 8.67 12.46 -3.80
CA ARG A 35 7.63 12.51 -4.84
C ARG A 35 6.90 11.18 -4.94
N ALA A 36 7.61 10.06 -4.87
CA ALA A 36 6.99 8.73 -4.94
C ALA A 36 6.01 8.54 -3.77
N ALA A 37 6.41 8.97 -2.58
CA ALA A 37 5.53 9.00 -1.42
C ALA A 37 4.32 9.93 -1.60
N THR A 38 4.51 11.11 -2.20
CA THR A 38 3.43 12.09 -2.43
C THR A 38 2.42 11.57 -3.45
N ASP A 39 2.88 11.17 -4.64
CA ASP A 39 2.02 10.72 -5.73
C ASP A 39 1.27 9.44 -5.34
N GLY A 40 1.96 8.51 -4.66
CA GLY A 40 1.33 7.31 -4.09
C GLY A 40 0.28 7.64 -3.03
N SER A 41 0.55 8.58 -2.12
CA SER A 41 -0.42 8.98 -1.08
C SER A 41 -1.65 9.69 -1.65
N ILE A 42 -1.46 10.53 -2.68
CA ILE A 42 -2.59 11.17 -3.40
C ILE A 42 -3.46 10.10 -4.05
N ALA A 43 -2.85 9.10 -4.69
CA ALA A 43 -3.58 7.98 -5.28
C ALA A 43 -4.32 7.14 -4.22
N LEU A 44 -3.75 6.90 -3.04
CA LEU A 44 -4.47 6.28 -1.92
C LEU A 44 -5.69 7.11 -1.50
N GLY A 45 -5.60 8.44 -1.57
CA GLY A 45 -6.73 9.35 -1.30
C GLY A 45 -7.87 9.27 -2.32
N SER A 46 -7.67 8.64 -3.48
CA SER A 46 -8.73 8.38 -4.47
C SER A 46 -9.61 7.17 -4.12
N ALA A 47 -9.23 6.41 -3.09
CA ALA A 47 -10.01 5.29 -2.60
C ALA A 47 -11.41 5.73 -2.17
N THR A 48 -12.39 4.88 -2.48
CA THR A 48 -13.80 5.09 -2.11
C THR A 48 -14.28 4.00 -1.16
N GLY A 49 -15.52 4.08 -0.70
CA GLY A 49 -16.10 3.07 0.20
C GLY A 49 -15.49 3.07 1.59
N VAL A 50 -15.60 1.94 2.28
CA VAL A 50 -15.10 1.81 3.66
C VAL A 50 -13.58 1.92 3.70
N VAL A 51 -12.89 1.30 2.73
CA VAL A 51 -11.44 1.42 2.57
C VAL A 51 -11.02 2.88 2.42
N GLY A 52 -11.72 3.66 1.59
CA GLY A 52 -11.45 5.09 1.42
C GLY A 52 -11.55 5.88 2.72
N HIS A 53 -12.58 5.64 3.54
CA HIS A 53 -12.71 6.29 4.85
C HIS A 53 -11.59 5.92 5.83
N VAL A 54 -11.06 4.70 5.75
CA VAL A 54 -9.92 4.27 6.56
C VAL A 54 -8.62 4.92 6.08
N LEU A 55 -8.38 4.92 4.77
CA LEU A 55 -7.16 5.46 4.17
C LEU A 55 -7.09 6.98 4.19
N ALA A 56 -8.24 7.67 4.18
CA ALA A 56 -8.33 9.13 4.30
C ALA A 56 -7.79 9.65 5.64
N LYS A 57 -7.76 8.80 6.68
CA LYS A 57 -7.14 9.16 7.95
C LYS A 57 -5.66 8.82 7.91
N TYR A 58 -4.82 9.84 8.06
CA TYR A 58 -3.40 9.61 8.21
C TYR A 58 -3.16 8.76 9.48
N PRO A 59 -2.40 7.66 9.36
CA PRO A 59 -2.20 6.72 10.45
C PRO A 59 -1.27 7.30 11.52
N LYS A 60 -1.81 7.54 12.72
CA LYS A 60 -1.05 8.14 13.85
C LYS A 60 -0.17 7.16 14.64
N GLY A 61 -0.09 5.89 14.25
CA GLY A 61 0.66 4.85 14.96
C GLY A 61 1.49 3.94 14.06
N MET A 62 1.72 4.34 12.81
CA MET A 62 2.48 3.51 11.88
C MET A 62 3.96 3.59 12.19
N ASN A 63 4.51 2.49 12.72
CA ASN A 63 5.92 2.40 13.01
C ASN A 63 6.66 1.73 11.86
N LEU A 64 6.79 2.43 10.71
CA LEU A 64 7.65 1.99 9.60
C LEU A 64 9.12 2.31 9.89
N SER A 65 9.61 1.87 11.06
CA SER A 65 10.98 2.10 11.53
C SER A 65 11.96 1.06 10.94
N GLY A 66 11.93 0.88 9.62
CA GLY A 66 12.93 0.09 8.91
C GLY A 66 14.05 1.00 8.39
N ASP A 67 15.30 0.73 8.76
CA ASP A 67 16.47 1.44 8.23
C ASP A 67 16.79 1.00 6.79
N SER A 68 16.12 -0.07 6.32
CA SER A 68 16.32 -0.66 5.00
C SER A 68 15.03 -1.02 4.26
N VAL A 69 15.13 -1.09 2.93
CA VAL A 69 14.06 -1.59 2.05
C VAL A 69 13.62 -3.01 2.43
N ALA A 70 14.54 -3.84 2.92
CA ALA A 70 14.26 -5.21 3.33
C ALA A 70 13.36 -5.24 4.57
N GLU A 71 13.70 -4.49 5.62
CA GLU A 71 12.89 -4.43 6.84
C GLU A 71 11.50 -3.85 6.59
N LEU A 72 11.40 -2.87 5.68
CA LEU A 72 10.10 -2.37 5.23
C LEU A 72 9.31 -3.47 4.49
N ALA A 73 9.95 -4.22 3.59
CA ALA A 73 9.29 -5.31 2.88
C ALA A 73 8.79 -6.42 3.81
N ASP A 74 9.59 -6.77 4.83
CA ASP A 74 9.25 -7.81 5.82
C ASP A 74 8.06 -7.43 6.71
N GLN A 75 7.79 -6.13 6.88
CA GLN A 75 6.61 -5.66 7.61
C GLN A 75 5.41 -5.46 6.68
N VAL A 76 5.62 -4.92 5.48
CA VAL A 76 4.56 -4.47 4.59
C VAL A 76 3.94 -5.61 3.79
N LEU A 77 4.74 -6.55 3.27
CA LEU A 77 4.21 -7.65 2.45
C LEU A 77 3.27 -8.56 3.25
N PRO A 78 3.59 -8.99 4.49
CA PRO A 78 2.65 -9.73 5.31
C PRO A 78 1.41 -8.91 5.69
N ALA A 79 1.56 -7.60 5.93
CA ALA A 79 0.43 -6.71 6.23
C ALA A 79 -0.54 -6.60 5.04
N LEU A 80 -0.04 -6.56 3.79
CA LEU A 80 -0.87 -6.56 2.58
C LEU A 80 -1.70 -7.83 2.45
N THR A 81 -1.08 -9.00 2.65
CA THR A 81 -1.78 -10.29 2.64
C THR A 81 -2.82 -10.36 3.76
N ALA A 82 -2.46 -9.94 4.99
CA ALA A 82 -3.40 -9.91 6.11
C ALA A 82 -4.59 -8.98 5.85
N ALA A 83 -4.36 -7.78 5.31
CA ALA A 83 -5.42 -6.83 4.94
C ALA A 83 -6.37 -7.43 3.89
N MET A 84 -5.83 -8.08 2.85
CA MET A 84 -6.63 -8.75 1.83
C MET A 84 -7.44 -9.92 2.40
N SER A 85 -6.85 -10.78 3.23
CA SER A 85 -7.58 -11.88 3.87
C SER A 85 -8.70 -11.37 4.80
N LEU A 86 -8.44 -10.30 5.56
CA LEU A 86 -9.46 -9.67 6.41
C LEU A 86 -10.63 -9.11 5.58
N LEU A 87 -10.33 -8.39 4.49
CA LEU A 87 -11.35 -7.84 3.61
C LEU A 87 -12.11 -8.94 2.87
N ASN A 88 -11.45 -9.98 2.36
CA ASN A 88 -12.09 -11.12 1.70
C ASN A 88 -13.10 -11.85 2.61
N GLN A 89 -12.82 -11.92 3.91
CA GLN A 89 -13.73 -12.54 4.88
C GLN A 89 -14.96 -11.68 5.18
N GLN A 90 -14.84 -10.35 5.09
CA GLN A 90 -15.94 -9.43 5.42
C GLN A 90 -16.75 -9.02 4.19
N ASP A 91 -16.07 -8.52 3.17
CA ASP A 91 -16.66 -8.08 1.91
C ASP A 91 -15.63 -8.19 0.76
N PRO A 92 -15.75 -9.21 -0.11
CA PRO A 92 -14.88 -9.38 -1.28
C PRO A 92 -14.86 -8.16 -2.23
N ALA A 93 -15.93 -7.35 -2.25
CA ALA A 93 -15.96 -6.14 -3.08
C ALA A 93 -15.05 -5.05 -2.52
N GLU A 94 -14.95 -4.91 -1.20
CA GLU A 94 -14.00 -4.00 -0.55
C GLU A 94 -12.56 -4.51 -0.64
N ALA A 95 -12.36 -5.83 -0.70
CA ALA A 95 -11.04 -6.42 -1.00
C ALA A 95 -10.56 -6.04 -2.41
N ASP A 96 -11.42 -6.14 -3.44
CA ASP A 96 -11.08 -5.72 -4.81
C ASP A 96 -10.83 -4.21 -4.88
N ASN A 97 -11.62 -3.40 -4.18
CA ASN A 97 -11.43 -1.95 -4.06
C ASN A 97 -10.07 -1.60 -3.43
N PHE A 98 -9.71 -2.28 -2.33
CA PHE A 98 -8.41 -2.11 -1.68
C PHE A 98 -7.26 -2.51 -2.61
N ARG A 99 -7.35 -3.68 -3.23
CA ARG A 99 -6.34 -4.17 -4.19
C ARG A 99 -6.11 -3.18 -5.32
N ARG A 100 -7.18 -2.71 -5.97
CA ARG A 100 -7.10 -1.72 -7.05
C ARG A 100 -6.46 -0.43 -6.59
N THR A 101 -6.88 0.06 -5.43
CA THR A 101 -6.33 1.29 -4.83
C THR A 101 -4.82 1.18 -4.60
N VAL A 102 -4.36 0.09 -3.98
CA VAL A 102 -2.95 -0.13 -3.69
C VAL A 102 -2.14 -0.25 -4.98
N ILE A 103 -2.65 -0.98 -5.99
CA ILE A 103 -1.99 -1.09 -7.30
C ILE A 103 -1.84 0.30 -7.93
N VAL A 104 -2.92 1.08 -8.00
CA VAL A 104 -2.88 2.44 -8.58
C VAL A 104 -1.91 3.34 -7.83
N ALA A 105 -1.84 3.24 -6.49
CA ALA A 105 -0.91 4.03 -5.69
C ALA A 105 0.56 3.66 -5.94
N VAL A 106 0.86 2.36 -6.03
CA VAL A 106 2.20 1.84 -6.32
C VAL A 106 2.61 2.19 -7.75
N GLU A 107 1.71 2.08 -8.73
CA GLU A 107 1.96 2.51 -10.11
C GLU A 107 2.19 4.02 -10.22
N SER A 108 1.44 4.82 -9.46
CA SER A 108 1.61 6.27 -9.40
C SER A 108 2.97 6.65 -8.79
N ALA A 109 3.35 5.98 -7.70
CA ALA A 109 4.68 6.13 -7.10
C ALA A 109 5.81 5.73 -8.07
N ALA A 110 5.57 4.70 -8.90
CA ALA A 110 6.52 4.23 -9.90
C ALA A 110 6.71 5.19 -11.10
N ARG A 111 5.69 5.99 -11.43
CA ARG A 111 5.68 6.94 -12.56
C ARG A 111 6.29 8.31 -12.25
N THR A 112 6.92 8.47 -11.08
CA THR A 112 7.62 9.71 -10.70
C THR A 112 8.73 10.12 -11.65
N HIS A 113 9.27 9.16 -12.42
CA HIS A 113 10.13 9.40 -13.56
C HIS A 113 9.26 9.31 -14.82
N GLN A 114 9.27 10.33 -15.69
CA GLN A 114 8.51 10.38 -16.96
C GLN A 114 9.00 9.36 -18.01
N SER A 115 9.64 8.27 -17.58
CA SER A 115 10.20 7.17 -18.35
C SER A 115 10.16 5.93 -17.45
N GLN A 116 9.93 4.76 -18.04
CA GLN A 116 9.62 3.46 -17.42
C GLN A 116 10.10 3.25 -15.96
N PRO A 117 9.30 2.55 -15.13
CA PRO A 117 9.71 2.16 -13.79
C PRO A 117 11.11 1.54 -13.80
N LYS A 118 11.98 2.00 -12.90
CA LYS A 118 13.31 1.39 -12.73
C LYS A 118 13.12 -0.11 -12.44
N PRO A 119 14.06 -0.98 -12.87
CA PRO A 119 13.95 -2.43 -12.64
C PRO A 119 13.68 -2.80 -11.18
N THR A 120 14.27 -2.06 -10.23
CA THR A 120 14.05 -2.25 -8.79
C THR A 120 12.63 -1.95 -8.35
N GLN A 121 12.01 -0.88 -8.88
CA GLN A 121 10.63 -0.52 -8.59
C GLN A 121 9.65 -1.48 -9.25
N ALA A 122 9.94 -1.94 -10.48
CA ALA A 122 9.15 -2.96 -11.16
C ALA A 122 9.13 -4.28 -10.37
N GLU A 123 10.26 -4.70 -9.81
CA GLU A 123 10.32 -5.86 -8.91
C GLU A 123 9.52 -5.65 -7.62
N MET A 124 9.53 -4.45 -7.04
CA MET A 124 8.71 -4.15 -5.85
C MET A 124 7.21 -4.15 -6.17
N VAL A 125 6.80 -3.61 -7.32
CA VAL A 125 5.41 -3.69 -7.80
C VAL A 125 4.98 -5.16 -7.92
N ARG A 126 5.83 -6.03 -8.49
CA ARG A 126 5.56 -7.47 -8.59
C ARG A 126 5.38 -8.12 -7.22
N LYS A 127 6.27 -7.82 -6.26
CA LYS A 127 6.17 -8.35 -4.89
C LYS A 127 4.90 -7.90 -4.16
N ILE A 128 4.55 -6.61 -4.27
CA ILE A 128 3.32 -6.06 -3.68
C ILE A 128 2.09 -6.71 -4.31
N THR A 129 2.07 -6.85 -5.64
CA THR A 129 0.96 -7.51 -6.35
C THR A 129 0.83 -8.96 -5.93
N ALA A 130 1.95 -9.71 -5.86
CA ALA A 130 1.94 -11.09 -5.39
C ALA A 130 1.44 -11.22 -3.94
N ALA A 131 1.78 -10.29 -3.05
CA ALA A 131 1.29 -10.28 -1.68
C ALA A 131 -0.23 -10.02 -1.59
N LEU A 132 -0.76 -9.18 -2.49
CA LEU A 132 -2.20 -8.94 -2.61
C LEU A 132 -2.96 -10.14 -3.18
N ASP A 133 -2.36 -10.88 -4.12
CA ASP A 133 -2.94 -12.07 -4.75
C ASP A 133 -2.82 -13.36 -3.92
N ALA A 134 -1.98 -13.37 -2.87
CA ALA A 134 -1.76 -14.55 -2.04
C ALA A 134 -2.89 -14.85 -1.02
N ALA A 135 -3.95 -14.03 -0.99
CA ALA A 135 -4.98 -13.99 0.04
C ALA A 135 -6.40 -14.30 -0.48
#